data_AF-A0A1F2X7H0-F1
#
_entry.id   AF-A0A1F2X7H0-F1
#
_cell.length_a   1.000
_cell.length_b   1.000
_cell.length_c   1.000
_cell.angle_alpha   90.00
_cell.angle_beta   90.00
_cell.angle_gamma   90.00
#
_symmetry.space_group_name_H-M   'P 1'
#
loop_
_entity.id
_entity.type
_entity.pdbx_description
1 polymer ?
#
loop_
_entity_poly.entity_id
_entity_poly.type
_entity_poly.pdbx_seq_one_letter_code
_entity_poly.pdbx_strand_id
1 'polypeptide(L)'
;MTKTVGAPTGDVWEAVLDAAVDIGLEAPAQRRHNGEVRLRGALNRTGGSQTLAVSVTDNGLGGSTLYLSWDDRFPARLTLRRMANRLFQRIRHLIG
;
A
#
# COMPACT_ATOMS: atom_id res chain seq x y z
N MET A 1 -0.20 2.57 -9.63
CA MET A 1 -0.32 1.13 -9.95
C MET A 1 -1.63 0.63 -9.35
N THR A 2 -2.46 -0.08 -10.12
CA THR A 2 -3.80 -0.49 -9.68
C THR A 2 -3.94 -2.01 -9.66
N LYS A 3 -4.65 -2.56 -8.67
CA LYS A 3 -5.05 -3.98 -8.59
C LYS A 3 -6.46 -4.11 -8.02
N THR A 4 -7.19 -5.12 -8.47
CA THR A 4 -8.50 -5.48 -7.90
C THR A 4 -8.36 -6.70 -7.01
N VAL A 5 -9.16 -6.75 -5.94
CA VAL A 5 -9.21 -7.85 -4.98
C VAL A 5 -10.66 -8.20 -4.72
N GLY A 6 -10.98 -9.50 -4.71
CA GLY A 6 -12.33 -10.00 -4.44
C GLY A 6 -12.68 -10.04 -2.96
N ALA A 7 -12.48 -8.93 -2.25
CA ALA A 7 -12.80 -8.83 -0.82
C ALA A 7 -13.38 -7.45 -0.47
N PRO A 8 -14.20 -7.37 0.60
CA PRO A 8 -14.76 -6.12 1.10
C PRO A 8 -13.70 -5.09 1.48
N THR A 9 -14.03 -3.80 1.34
CA THR A 9 -13.08 -2.70 1.59
C THR A 9 -12.53 -2.68 3.01
N GLY A 10 -13.28 -3.17 4.01
CA GLY A 10 -12.81 -3.33 5.38
C GLY A 10 -11.68 -4.36 5.50
N ASP A 11 -11.87 -5.56 4.96
CA ASP A 11 -10.89 -6.64 5.03
C ASP A 11 -9.63 -6.30 4.24
N VAL A 12 -9.81 -5.66 3.07
CA VAL A 12 -8.67 -5.16 2.27
C VAL A 12 -7.90 -4.07 3.02
N TRP A 13 -8.58 -3.23 3.79
CA TRP A 13 -7.94 -2.18 4.58
C TRP A 13 -7.05 -2.75 5.68
N GLU A 14 -7.56 -3.69 6.47
CA GLU A 14 -6.77 -4.36 7.52
C GLU A 14 -5.57 -5.10 6.90
N ALA A 15 -5.79 -5.82 5.80
CA ALA A 15 -4.72 -6.50 5.08
C ALA A 15 -3.63 -5.55 4.54
N VAL A 16 -3.98 -4.31 4.17
CA VAL A 16 -2.99 -3.28 3.77
C VAL A 16 -2.12 -2.88 4.95
N LEU A 17 -2.71 -2.68 6.13
CA LEU A 17 -1.98 -2.28 7.34
C LEU A 17 -1.06 -3.41 7.81
N ASP A 18 -1.57 -4.64 7.89
CA ASP A 18 -0.78 -5.82 8.26
C ASP A 18 0.36 -6.07 7.26
N ALA A 19 0.06 -5.98 5.95
CA ALA A 19 1.08 -6.12 4.92
C ALA A 19 2.16 -5.03 4.99
N ALA A 20 1.79 -3.80 5.38
CA ALA A 20 2.73 -2.71 5.55
C ALA A 20 3.70 -3.01 6.71
N VAL A 21 3.18 -3.42 7.87
CA VAL A 21 3.98 -3.80 9.04
C VAL A 21 4.94 -4.94 8.70
N ASP A 22 4.43 -5.98 8.04
CA ASP A 22 5.22 -7.16 7.66
C ASP A 22 6.42 -6.83 6.76
N ILE A 23 6.29 -5.82 5.89
CA ILE A 23 7.37 -5.40 4.99
C ILE A 23 8.19 -4.22 5.51
N GLY A 24 7.98 -3.81 6.77
CA GLY A 24 8.73 -2.75 7.44
C GLY A 24 8.33 -1.33 7.02
N LEU A 25 7.08 -1.13 6.62
CA LEU A 25 6.48 0.18 6.40
C LEU A 25 5.65 0.58 7.61
N GLU A 26 5.79 1.84 8.01
CA GLU A 26 4.97 2.46 9.03
C GLU A 26 3.80 3.18 8.37
N ALA A 27 2.58 2.90 8.82
CA ALA A 27 1.45 3.78 8.57
C ALA A 27 1.45 4.86 9.67
N PRO A 28 1.75 6.14 9.37
CA PRO A 28 1.45 7.22 10.30
C PRO A 28 -0.02 7.14 10.65
N ALA A 29 -0.41 7.60 11.84
CA ALA A 29 -1.79 7.63 12.31
C ALA A 29 -2.68 8.54 11.45
N GLN A 30 -2.94 8.15 10.20
CA GLN A 30 -3.83 8.79 9.27
C GLN A 30 -5.15 8.04 9.32
N ARG A 31 -6.18 8.82 9.68
CA ARG A 31 -7.57 8.38 9.74
C ARG A 31 -7.94 7.77 8.39
N ARG A 32 -8.72 6.69 8.40
CA ARG A 32 -9.49 6.11 7.26
C ARG A 32 -10.40 7.12 6.53
N HIS A 33 -10.30 8.40 6.84
CA HIS A 33 -10.99 9.48 6.16
C HIS A 33 -10.44 9.56 4.73
N ASN A 34 -11.26 9.15 3.77
CA ASN A 34 -11.02 9.20 2.32
C ASN A 34 -10.39 7.95 1.69
N GLY A 35 -10.28 6.84 2.44
CA GLY A 35 -9.84 5.56 1.86
C GLY A 35 -8.41 5.58 1.31
N GLU A 36 -7.55 6.49 1.77
CA GLU A 36 -6.12 6.54 1.45
C GLU A 36 -5.27 6.44 2.73
N VAL A 37 -4.19 5.66 2.68
CA VAL A 37 -3.15 5.60 3.72
C VAL A 37 -1.78 5.84 3.10
N ARG A 38 -0.96 6.67 3.74
CA ARG A 38 0.42 6.93 3.32
C ARG A 38 1.39 6.10 4.13
N LEU A 39 1.98 5.08 3.52
CA LEU A 39 2.97 4.19 4.11
C LEU A 39 4.37 4.78 3.98
N ARG A 40 5.12 4.79 5.09
CA ARG A 40 6.46 5.34 5.19
C ARG A 40 7.47 4.25 5.46
N GLY A 41 8.54 4.19 4.66
CA GLY A 41 9.63 3.24 4.84
C GLY A 41 10.99 3.90 4.87
N ALA A 42 11.92 3.32 5.60
CA ALA A 42 13.34 3.67 5.49
C ALA A 42 13.92 3.08 4.20
N LEU A 43 14.55 3.92 3.35
CA LEU A 43 15.48 3.36 2.37
C LEU A 43 16.82 3.08 3.05
N ASN A 44 17.28 1.85 2.85
CA ASN A 44 18.62 1.43 3.24
C ASN A 44 19.68 2.48 2.90
N ARG A 45 20.56 2.74 3.88
CA ARG A 45 21.82 3.51 3.86
C ARG A 45 21.80 5.00 3.44
N THR A 46 20.82 5.51 2.71
CA THR A 46 20.85 6.90 2.22
C THR A 46 19.98 7.89 3.03
N GLY A 47 19.30 7.43 4.08
CA GLY A 47 18.53 8.29 4.99
C GLY A 47 17.27 8.93 4.37
N GLY A 48 16.96 8.63 3.10
CA GLY A 48 15.74 9.09 2.44
C GLY A 48 14.53 8.28 2.89
N SER A 49 13.52 8.94 3.43
CA SER A 49 12.23 8.31 3.72
C SER A 49 11.34 8.35 2.48
N GLN A 50 10.89 7.19 2.02
CA GLN A 50 9.94 7.10 0.91
C GLN A 50 8.53 6.92 1.40
N THR A 51 7.60 7.55 0.68
CA THR A 51 6.17 7.49 0.97
C THR A 51 5.46 6.80 -0.20
N LEU A 52 4.72 5.74 0.12
CA LEU A 52 3.79 5.06 -0.77
C LEU A 52 2.37 5.41 -0.32
N ALA A 53 1.56 6.03 -1.18
CA ALA A 53 0.14 6.18 -0.89
C ALA A 53 -0.61 4.95 -1.41
N VAL A 54 -1.51 4.43 -0.60
CA VAL A 54 -2.40 3.30 -0.91
C VAL A 54 -3.83 3.78 -0.75
N SER A 55 -4.62 3.73 -1.81
CA SER A 55 -6.05 3.98 -1.77
C SER A 55 -6.83 2.67 -1.94
N VAL A 56 -7.86 2.46 -1.14
CA VAL A 56 -8.78 1.33 -1.21
C VAL A 56 -10.18 1.87 -1.49
N THR A 57 -10.76 1.46 -2.62
CA THR A 57 -12.11 1.85 -3.02
C THR A 57 -12.97 0.64 -3.31
N ASP A 58 -14.25 0.71 -2.99
CA ASP A 58 -15.22 -0.32 -3.41
C ASP A 58 -15.35 -0.30 -4.94
N ASN A 59 -15.40 -1.48 -5.57
CA ASN A 59 -15.55 -1.60 -7.02
C ASN A 59 -17.00 -1.82 -7.49
N GLY A 60 -17.96 -1.90 -6.57
CA GLY A 60 -19.39 -2.13 -6.86
C GLY A 60 -19.74 -3.56 -7.25
N LEU A 61 -18.76 -4.48 -7.27
CA LEU A 61 -18.90 -5.88 -7.69
C LEU A 61 -18.63 -6.86 -6.53
N GLY A 62 -18.76 -6.38 -5.28
CA GLY A 62 -18.44 -7.17 -4.08
C GLY A 62 -16.95 -7.29 -3.80
N GLY A 63 -16.11 -6.44 -4.38
CA GLY A 63 -14.68 -6.40 -4.15
C GLY A 63 -14.13 -4.99 -4.00
N SER A 64 -12.81 -4.88 -3.94
CA SER A 64 -12.11 -3.62 -3.73
C SER A 64 -11.05 -3.38 -4.81
N THR A 65 -10.84 -2.11 -5.15
CA THR A 65 -9.76 -1.63 -5.99
C THR A 65 -8.70 -0.98 -5.12
N LEU A 66 -7.48 -1.49 -5.22
CA LEU A 66 -6.28 -0.95 -4.62
C LEU A 66 -5.52 -0.08 -5.62
N TYR A 67 -5.24 1.16 -5.25
CA TYR A 67 -4.41 2.07 -6.00
C TYR A 67 -3.17 2.46 -5.19
N LEU A 68 -1.99 2.19 -5.73
CA LEU A 68 -0.70 2.56 -5.15
C LEU A 68 -0.07 3.70 -5.95
N SER A 69 0.31 4.79 -5.29
CA SER A 69 1.07 5.89 -5.88
C SER A 69 2.29 6.23 -5.01
N TRP A 70 3.27 6.92 -5.60
CA TRP A 70 4.48 7.37 -4.93
C TRP A 70 4.96 8.66 -5.59
N ASP A 71 5.74 9.46 -4.85
CA ASP A 71 6.37 10.66 -5.42
C ASP A 71 7.54 10.25 -6.32
N ASP A 72 7.55 10.76 -7.54
CA ASP A 72 8.50 10.42 -8.60
C ASP A 72 9.78 11.27 -8.57
N ARG A 73 9.95 12.12 -7.56
CA ARG A 73 11.05 13.11 -7.43
C ARG A 73 12.46 12.52 -7.17
N PHE A 74 12.67 11.21 -7.25
CA PHE A 74 13.99 10.59 -6.98
C PHE A 74 14.30 9.42 -7.93
N PRO A 75 15.59 9.07 -8.16
CA PRO A 75 15.99 7.94 -9.01
C PRO A 75 15.60 6.56 -8.45
N ALA A 76 14.84 6.48 -7.37
CA ALA A 76 14.46 5.24 -6.68
C ALA A 76 13.18 4.57 -7.22
N ARG A 77 12.74 4.90 -8.44
CA ARG A 77 11.57 4.32 -9.10
C ARG A 77 11.55 2.79 -9.08
N LEU A 78 12.71 2.15 -9.29
CA LEU A 78 12.81 0.69 -9.27
C LEU A 78 12.55 0.11 -7.87
N THR A 79 13.07 0.76 -6.82
CA THR A 79 12.89 0.35 -5.42
C THR A 79 11.44 0.52 -4.99
N LEU A 80 10.81 1.66 -5.31
CA LEU A 80 9.39 1.92 -5.06
C LEU A 80 8.50 0.91 -5.75
N ARG A 81 8.75 0.62 -7.02
CA ARG A 81 7.99 -0.38 -7.77
C ARG A 81 8.14 -1.78 -7.19
N ARG A 82 9.34 -2.18 -6.77
CA ARG A 82 9.58 -3.47 -6.10
C ARG A 82 8.86 -3.54 -4.75
N MET A 83 8.88 -2.45 -3.99
CA MET A 83 8.19 -2.35 -2.71
C MET A 83 6.67 -2.40 -2.87
N ALA A 84 6.12 -1.67 -3.86
CA ALA A 84 4.71 -1.74 -4.24
C ALA A 84 4.29 -3.16 -4.64
N ASN A 85 5.12 -3.86 -5.45
CA ASN A 85 4.84 -5.26 -5.82
C ASN A 85 4.85 -6.19 -4.61
N ARG A 86 5.80 -6.03 -3.68
CA ARG A 86 5.86 -6.82 -2.43
C ARG A 86 4.62 -6.58 -1.57
N LEU A 87 4.21 -5.32 -1.42
CA LEU A 87 3.00 -4.97 -0.69
C LEU A 87 1.78 -5.66 -1.30
N PHE A 88 1.61 -5.60 -2.63
CA PHE A 88 0.51 -6.29 -3.31
C PHE A 88 0.52 -7.80 -3.12
N GLN A 89 1.69 -8.42 -3.21
CA GLN A 89 1.82 -9.87 -2.99
C GLN A 89 1.42 -10.25 -1.58
N ARG A 90 1.81 -9.43 -0.59
CA ARG A 90 1.48 -9.69 0.81
C ARG A 90 0.00 -9.47 1.11
N ILE A 91 -0.59 -8.39 0.62
CA ILE A 91 -2.03 -8.13 0.72
C ILE A 91 -2.84 -9.30 0.14
N ARG A 92 -2.47 -9.77 -1.05
CA ARG A 92 -3.16 -10.91 -1.68
C ARG A 92 -3.05 -12.18 -0.84
N HIS A 93 -1.88 -12.45 -0.25
CA HIS A 93 -1.68 -13.61 0.61
C HIS A 93 -2.52 -13.54 1.90
N LEU A 94 -2.74 -12.35 2.45
CA LEU A 94 -3.56 -12.16 3.65
C LEU A 94 -5.07 -12.30 3.37
N ILE A 95 -5.50 -11.99 2.14
CA ILE A 95 -6.93 -12.01 1.76
C ILE A 95 -7.38 -13.38 1.19
N GLY A 96 -6.46 -14.16 0.61
CA GLY A 96 -6.77 -15.47 -0.03
C GLY A 96 -6.78 -15.39 -1.55
#